data_AF-A0A9X1Y7P4-F1
#
_entry.id   AF-A0A9X1Y7P4-F1
#
_cell.length_a   1.000
_cell.length_b   1.000
_cell.length_c   1.000
_cell.angle_alpha   90.00
_cell.angle_beta   90.00
_cell.angle_gamma   90.00
#
_symmetry.space_group_name_H-M   'P 1'
#
loop_
_entity.id
_entity.type
_entity.pdbx_description
1 polymer ?
#
loop_
_entity_poly.entity_id
_entity_poly.type
_entity_poly.pdbx_seq_one_letter_code
_entity_poly.pdbx_strand_id
1 'polypeptide(L)'
;VMMKVGQSAVGGEAAKSHTASIAGDDAVTDAVLREFGVVRARTTEEALDIAYAATKRIYPARNTLGVITVSGGAGVLISDAAEQLGLPMPPMPEPAQARLRGLLSFSAPRNPVDVTAQALNNIELVGQFAEATAAEGGYSSILNFFTQTGGSRTVGPKLRAQLVDVMRRHPDRLWALSVLASPDMVREYQSDGFLCYEDPSRAVVALHAMGRFGEAFAAAEQPTAEVALPQVTLPATTPSEADAKALLAAAGVPAVPERACADPGAAVAAAEAFGYPVVLKILSPDILHKSEIGGVLLDVADAAAVRDGFATLLERAKRHAPEARIEGVLVAKQIRGAVECILGIHRDPVFGPVAMVGLGGIFVEVLRDVAFRRCPFDPAEAERMIRSLKGAPLLLGVRGRPPADVQALAEALSRLSAFAAAAGPRLLSAEVNPMLVLPEGQGCYAADAVVEVAGG
;
A
#
# COMPACT_ATOMS: atom_id res chain seq x y z
N VAL A 1 6.78 6.94 16.61
CA VAL A 1 7.94 6.60 15.76
C VAL A 1 8.50 5.28 16.23
N MET A 2 8.86 4.37 15.33
CA MET A 2 9.53 3.12 15.69
C MET A 2 10.69 2.86 14.72
N MET A 3 11.80 2.32 15.22
CA MET A 3 12.87 1.79 14.39
C MET A 3 12.94 0.27 14.59
N LYS A 4 12.60 -0.49 13.55
CA LYS A 4 12.73 -1.96 13.55
C LYS A 4 14.11 -2.35 13.02
N VAL A 5 14.82 -3.21 13.73
CA VAL A 5 16.04 -3.87 13.22
C VAL A 5 15.67 -5.20 12.56
N GLY A 6 16.60 -5.77 11.77
CA GLY A 6 16.37 -7.05 11.09
C GLY A 6 15.38 -6.99 9.93
N GLN A 7 15.45 -5.92 9.15
CA GLN A 7 14.56 -5.68 8.00
C GLN A 7 14.99 -6.42 6.73
N SER A 8 16.30 -6.66 6.57
CA SER A 8 16.86 -7.43 5.46
C SER A 8 16.98 -8.90 5.83
N ALA A 9 17.15 -9.79 4.85
CA ALA A 9 17.42 -11.21 5.11
C ALA A 9 18.61 -11.40 6.07
N VAL A 10 19.72 -10.69 5.80
CA VAL A 10 20.93 -10.73 6.64
C VAL A 10 20.65 -10.18 8.05
N GLY A 11 19.97 -9.04 8.15
CA GLY A 11 19.64 -8.45 9.44
C GLY A 11 18.66 -9.31 10.25
N GLY A 12 17.70 -9.96 9.58
CA GLY A 12 16.71 -10.83 10.18
C GLY A 12 17.35 -12.07 10.81
N GLU A 13 18.29 -12.69 10.11
CA GLU A 13 19.09 -13.80 10.66
C GLU A 13 19.93 -13.35 11.86
N ALA A 14 20.56 -12.17 11.79
CA ALA A 14 21.30 -11.61 12.93
C ALA A 14 20.38 -11.25 14.12
N ALA A 15 19.14 -10.86 13.88
CA ALA A 15 18.18 -10.55 14.94
C ALA A 15 17.64 -11.83 15.62
N LYS A 16 17.44 -12.92 14.86
CA LYS A 16 17.04 -14.23 15.40
C LYS A 16 18.02 -14.78 16.43
N SER A 17 19.33 -14.59 16.20
CA SER A 17 20.36 -15.03 17.13
C SER A 17 20.47 -14.17 18.41
N HIS A 18 19.95 -12.94 18.39
CA HIS A 18 20.01 -12.00 19.53
C HIS A 18 18.71 -11.89 20.33
N THR A 19 17.56 -11.92 19.67
CA THR A 19 16.23 -11.70 20.27
C THR A 19 15.22 -12.56 19.50
N ALA A 20 14.92 -13.74 20.03
CA ALA A 20 14.04 -14.72 19.37
C ALA A 20 12.59 -14.22 19.10
N SER A 21 12.18 -13.06 19.62
CA SER A 21 10.77 -12.63 19.65
C SER A 21 10.33 -11.57 18.62
N ILE A 22 11.21 -11.07 17.74
CA ILE A 22 10.85 -10.04 16.72
C ILE A 22 11.09 -10.52 15.27
N ALA A 23 11.46 -11.79 15.08
CA ALA A 23 11.63 -12.39 13.76
C ALA A 23 10.29 -12.78 13.09
N GLY A 24 9.33 -11.85 13.05
CA GLY A 24 8.13 -11.95 12.21
C GLY A 24 8.39 -11.44 10.80
N ASP A 25 7.44 -11.67 9.90
CA ASP A 25 7.50 -11.12 8.54
C ASP A 25 7.55 -9.58 8.59
N ASP A 26 8.56 -8.98 7.95
CA ASP A 26 8.75 -7.53 7.97
C ASP A 26 7.63 -6.78 7.25
N ALA A 27 7.07 -7.34 6.18
CA ALA A 27 5.97 -6.75 5.43
C ALA A 27 4.67 -6.79 6.24
N VAL A 28 4.41 -7.88 6.97
CA VAL A 28 3.29 -7.95 7.91
C VAL A 28 3.48 -6.92 9.02
N THR A 29 4.65 -6.89 9.66
CA THR A 29 4.95 -5.92 10.73
C THR A 29 4.77 -4.49 10.25
N ASP A 30 5.28 -4.17 9.06
CA ASP A 30 5.15 -2.84 8.46
C ASP A 30 3.68 -2.45 8.19
N ALA A 31 2.87 -3.39 7.71
CA ALA A 31 1.44 -3.19 7.54
C ALA A 31 0.72 -2.93 8.88
N VAL A 32 1.04 -3.69 9.93
CA VAL A 32 0.47 -3.45 11.27
C VAL A 32 0.91 -2.10 11.83
N LEU A 33 2.18 -1.73 11.69
CA LEU A 33 2.66 -0.41 12.13
C LEU A 33 1.94 0.73 11.42
N ARG A 34 1.68 0.60 10.11
CA ARG A 34 0.89 1.58 9.34
C ARG A 34 -0.56 1.67 9.82
N GLU A 35 -1.19 0.54 10.14
CA GLU A 35 -2.56 0.50 10.71
C GLU A 35 -2.67 1.37 11.96
N PHE A 36 -1.67 1.34 12.84
CA PHE A 36 -1.62 2.13 14.07
C PHE A 36 -1.02 3.54 13.90
N GLY A 37 -0.79 4.01 12.67
CA GLY A 37 -0.21 5.33 12.42
C GLY A 37 1.25 5.47 12.85
N VAL A 38 1.96 4.35 13.04
CA VAL A 38 3.37 4.38 13.43
C VAL A 38 4.23 4.71 12.21
N VAL A 39 4.93 5.84 12.27
CA VAL A 39 5.99 6.15 11.31
C VAL A 39 7.23 5.34 11.66
N ARG A 40 7.69 4.55 10.70
CA ARG A 40 8.88 3.70 10.81
C ARG A 40 10.11 4.46 10.32
N ALA A 41 11.05 4.71 11.23
CA ALA A 41 12.34 5.31 10.92
C ALA A 41 13.33 4.24 10.42
N ARG A 42 14.19 4.61 9.46
CA ARG A 42 15.22 3.74 8.88
C ARG A 42 16.57 3.88 9.56
N THR A 43 16.82 5.01 10.20
CA THR A 43 18.05 5.27 10.96
C THR A 43 17.72 5.87 12.32
N THR A 44 18.67 5.80 13.25
CA THR A 44 18.55 6.47 14.56
C THR A 44 18.43 7.98 14.41
N GLU A 45 19.11 8.57 13.41
CA GLU A 45 19.04 10.00 13.12
C GLU A 45 17.63 10.40 12.68
N GLU A 46 17.02 9.65 11.75
CA GLU A 46 15.64 9.86 11.33
C GLU A 46 14.67 9.71 12.51
N ALA A 47 14.87 8.71 13.38
CA ALA A 47 14.02 8.52 14.55
C ALA A 47 14.07 9.73 15.50
N LEU A 48 15.26 10.29 15.72
CA LEU A 48 15.47 11.47 16.56
C LEU A 48 14.90 12.74 15.90
N ASP A 49 15.08 12.92 14.60
CA ASP A 49 14.54 14.05 13.84
C ASP A 49 13.02 14.09 13.87
N ILE A 50 12.37 12.94 13.66
CA ILE A 50 10.91 12.86 13.72
C ILE A 50 10.42 13.10 15.16
N ALA A 51 11.09 12.53 16.16
CA ALA A 51 10.74 12.78 17.57
C ALA A 51 10.91 14.25 17.94
N TYR A 52 11.97 14.90 17.46
CA TYR A 52 12.21 16.33 17.61
C TYR A 52 11.10 17.16 16.96
N ALA A 53 10.72 16.85 15.71
CA ALA A 53 9.59 17.49 15.04
C ALA A 53 8.27 17.34 15.81
N ALA A 54 8.03 16.15 16.37
CA ALA A 54 6.83 15.84 17.14
C ALA A 54 6.67 16.69 18.41
N THR A 55 7.75 17.28 18.94
CA THR A 55 7.68 18.21 20.08
C THR A 55 6.84 19.46 19.80
N LYS A 56 6.67 19.84 18.52
CA LYS A 56 5.86 20.99 18.12
C LYS A 56 4.36 20.74 18.23
N ARG A 57 3.93 19.47 18.26
CA ARG A 57 2.52 19.06 18.37
C ARG A 57 1.59 19.65 17.29
N ILE A 58 2.13 19.88 16.10
CA ILE A 58 1.36 20.27 14.92
C ILE A 58 1.41 19.10 13.94
N TYR A 59 0.26 18.51 13.62
CA TYR A 59 0.15 17.29 12.82
C TYR A 59 -0.81 17.51 11.64
N PRO A 60 -0.33 18.08 10.53
CA PRO A 60 -1.21 18.43 9.41
C PRO A 60 -1.72 17.19 8.68
N ALA A 61 -3.04 16.92 8.76
CA ALA A 61 -3.66 15.75 8.13
C ALA A 61 -3.61 15.76 6.59
N ARG A 62 -3.50 16.93 5.98
CA ARG A 62 -3.25 17.10 4.54
C ARG A 62 -1.95 17.88 4.37
N ASN A 63 -0.84 17.20 4.58
CA ASN A 63 0.44 17.88 4.63
C ASN A 63 0.91 18.31 3.25
N THR A 64 1.24 19.58 3.09
CA THR A 64 1.84 20.15 1.89
C THR A 64 3.05 21.00 2.28
N LEU A 65 4.07 20.99 1.43
CA LEU A 65 5.34 21.65 1.68
C LEU A 65 5.50 22.91 0.82
N GLY A 66 5.62 24.05 1.50
CA GLY A 66 6.12 25.30 0.94
C GLY A 66 7.60 25.47 1.25
N VAL A 67 8.38 25.90 0.26
CA VAL A 67 9.83 26.09 0.44
C VAL A 67 10.19 27.53 0.12
N ILE A 68 10.98 28.15 0.99
CA ILE A 68 11.62 29.45 0.72
C ILE A 68 13.13 29.20 0.70
N THR A 69 13.79 29.63 -0.37
CA THR A 69 15.24 29.39 -0.55
C THR A 69 15.93 30.59 -1.18
N VAL A 70 17.22 30.74 -0.89
CA VAL A 70 18.14 31.66 -1.60
C VAL A 70 19.01 30.93 -2.64
N SER A 71 18.83 29.61 -2.76
CA SER A 71 19.63 28.72 -3.61
C SER A 71 18.71 27.80 -4.42
N GLY A 72 18.72 27.96 -5.74
CA GLY A 72 17.99 27.08 -6.65
C GLY A 72 18.44 25.61 -6.58
N GLY A 73 19.74 25.35 -6.34
CA GLY A 73 20.25 23.98 -6.19
C GLY A 73 19.71 23.28 -4.94
N ALA A 74 19.61 24.00 -3.82
CA ALA A 74 18.97 23.45 -2.62
C ALA A 74 17.46 23.27 -2.82
N GLY A 75 16.82 24.15 -3.60
CA GLY A 75 15.44 23.98 -4.02
C GLY A 75 15.22 22.66 -4.76
N VAL A 76 16.11 22.30 -5.70
CA VAL A 76 16.05 21.01 -6.41
C VAL A 76 16.22 19.84 -5.44
N LEU A 77 17.21 19.89 -4.54
CA LEU A 77 17.43 18.83 -3.54
C LEU A 77 16.20 18.60 -2.64
N ILE A 78 15.56 19.68 -2.20
CA ILE A 78 14.32 19.61 -1.39
C ILE A 78 13.17 19.01 -2.20
N SER A 79 13.00 19.44 -3.45
CA SER A 79 11.97 18.91 -4.34
C SER A 79 12.16 17.41 -4.59
N ASP A 80 13.38 16.96 -4.85
CA ASP A 80 13.68 15.53 -5.06
C ASP A 80 13.38 14.70 -3.80
N ALA A 81 13.75 15.20 -2.62
CA ALA A 81 13.44 14.54 -1.35
C ALA A 81 11.93 14.47 -1.08
N ALA A 82 11.19 15.54 -1.39
CA ALA A 82 9.75 15.59 -1.22
C ALA A 82 9.03 14.62 -2.18
N GLU A 83 9.44 14.60 -3.45
CA GLU A 83 8.91 13.70 -4.48
C GLU A 83 9.15 12.22 -4.10
N GLN A 84 10.36 11.87 -3.65
CA GLN A 84 10.69 10.51 -3.22
C GLN A 84 9.80 9.99 -2.07
N LEU A 85 9.35 10.88 -1.20
CA LEU A 85 8.48 10.57 -0.08
C LEU A 85 7.00 10.73 -0.41
N GLY A 86 6.66 11.34 -1.56
CA GLY A 86 5.30 11.69 -1.92
C GLY A 86 4.72 12.86 -1.11
N LEU A 87 5.55 13.74 -0.54
CA LEU A 87 5.11 14.95 0.16
C LEU A 87 4.76 16.04 -0.87
N PRO A 88 3.48 16.43 -1.04
CA PRO A 88 3.10 17.34 -2.11
C PRO A 88 3.70 18.75 -1.96
N MET A 89 4.23 19.27 -3.05
CA MET A 89 4.71 20.66 -3.18
C MET A 89 3.88 21.39 -4.24
N PRO A 90 2.63 21.79 -3.95
CA PRO A 90 1.82 22.49 -4.94
C PRO A 90 2.49 23.81 -5.35
N PRO A 91 2.30 24.26 -6.60
CA PRO A 91 2.89 25.51 -7.05
C PRO A 91 2.24 26.70 -6.33
N MET A 92 3.01 27.77 -6.13
CA MET A 92 2.45 29.05 -5.65
C MET A 92 1.37 29.57 -6.61
N PRO A 93 0.28 30.19 -6.11
CA PRO A 93 -0.74 30.77 -6.99
C PRO A 93 -0.17 31.83 -7.94
N GLU A 94 -0.58 31.81 -9.21
CA GLU A 94 -0.10 32.75 -10.24
C GLU A 94 -0.20 34.24 -9.84
N PRO A 95 -1.27 34.72 -9.17
CA PRO A 95 -1.33 36.10 -8.71
C PRO A 95 -0.22 36.45 -7.69
N ALA A 96 0.06 35.55 -6.76
CA ALA A 96 1.14 35.71 -5.78
C ALA A 96 2.49 35.74 -6.49
N GLN A 97 2.70 34.86 -7.46
CA GLN A 97 3.92 34.84 -8.25
C GLN A 97 4.15 36.15 -9.02
N ALA A 98 3.10 36.71 -9.65
CA ALA A 98 3.18 37.97 -10.39
C ALA A 98 3.57 39.13 -9.46
N ARG A 99 2.95 39.21 -8.27
CA ARG A 99 3.28 40.23 -7.27
C ARG A 99 4.73 40.11 -6.79
N LEU A 100 5.18 38.89 -6.45
CA LEU A 100 6.55 38.64 -5.98
C LEU A 100 7.61 38.97 -7.04
N ARG A 101 7.35 38.66 -8.32
CA ARG A 101 8.22 39.11 -9.43
C ARG A 101 8.28 40.63 -9.57
N GLY A 102 7.19 41.33 -9.22
CA GLY A 102 7.18 42.80 -9.16
C GLY A 102 8.09 43.38 -8.08
N LEU A 103 8.30 42.65 -6.97
CA LEU A 103 9.20 43.04 -5.88
C LEU A 103 10.66 42.70 -6.19
N LEU A 104 10.91 41.55 -6.83
CA LEU A 104 12.23 41.12 -7.24
C LEU A 104 12.17 40.39 -8.58
N SER A 105 12.58 41.07 -9.65
CA SER A 105 12.42 40.62 -11.04
C SER A 105 13.14 39.31 -11.36
N PHE A 106 14.24 39.01 -10.67
CA PHE A 106 15.05 37.80 -10.89
C PHE A 106 14.65 36.62 -9.99
N SER A 107 13.61 36.77 -9.16
CA SER A 107 13.11 35.68 -8.31
C SER A 107 12.39 34.59 -9.12
N ALA A 108 12.33 33.37 -8.57
CA ALA A 108 11.53 32.27 -9.12
C ALA A 108 10.47 31.81 -8.10
N PRO A 109 9.33 32.52 -7.99
CA PRO A 109 8.38 32.32 -6.89
C PRO A 109 7.40 31.15 -7.09
N ARG A 110 7.80 30.03 -7.71
CA ARG A 110 6.88 28.95 -8.16
C ARG A 110 6.64 27.80 -7.17
N ASN A 111 7.33 27.80 -6.01
CA ASN A 111 7.54 26.67 -5.09
C ASN A 111 8.48 25.58 -5.66
N PRO A 112 9.73 25.46 -5.18
CA PRO A 112 10.36 26.35 -4.19
C PRO A 112 10.31 27.82 -4.58
N VAL A 113 10.05 28.67 -3.60
CA VAL A 113 10.04 30.13 -3.73
C VAL A 113 11.48 30.61 -3.59
N ASP A 114 12.16 30.74 -4.72
CA ASP A 114 13.55 31.22 -4.76
C ASP A 114 13.58 32.75 -4.73
N VAL A 115 14.01 33.29 -3.59
CA VAL A 115 14.17 34.73 -3.36
C VAL A 115 15.52 35.24 -3.85
N THR A 116 16.40 34.34 -4.31
CA THR A 116 17.79 34.57 -4.72
C THR A 116 18.69 35.11 -3.61
N ALA A 117 20.00 34.99 -3.78
CA ALA A 117 20.96 35.62 -2.86
C ALA A 117 20.85 37.16 -2.84
N GLN A 118 20.28 37.80 -3.87
CA GLN A 118 20.14 39.25 -3.95
C GLN A 118 19.18 39.80 -2.88
N ALA A 119 18.18 39.02 -2.44
CA ALA A 119 17.28 39.42 -1.36
C ALA A 119 18.01 39.64 -0.03
N LEU A 120 19.22 39.10 0.15
CA LEU A 120 20.01 39.32 1.36
C LEU A 120 20.54 40.76 1.48
N ASN A 121 20.59 41.51 0.37
CA ASN A 121 20.91 42.94 0.39
C ASN A 121 19.76 43.79 0.93
N ASN A 122 18.53 43.28 0.90
CA ASN A 122 17.35 43.90 1.49
C ASN A 122 16.50 42.84 2.21
N ILE A 123 16.82 42.60 3.48
CA ILE A 123 16.27 41.48 4.25
C ILE A 123 14.74 41.52 4.38
N GLU A 124 14.10 42.68 4.24
CA GLU A 124 12.64 42.82 4.26
C GLU A 124 11.98 42.05 3.11
N LEU A 125 12.68 41.90 1.97
CA LEU A 125 12.20 41.05 0.87
C LEU A 125 12.04 39.61 1.32
N VAL A 126 12.93 39.09 2.17
CA VAL A 126 12.79 37.73 2.69
C VAL A 126 11.52 37.59 3.52
N GLY A 127 11.21 38.58 4.37
CA GLY A 127 9.96 38.62 5.14
C GLY A 127 8.72 38.68 4.25
N GLN A 128 8.73 39.50 3.19
CA GLN A 128 7.61 39.61 2.24
C GLN A 128 7.37 38.32 1.46
N PHE A 129 8.42 37.64 1.02
CA PHE A 129 8.32 36.35 0.33
C PHE A 129 7.89 35.24 1.28
N ALA A 130 8.39 35.24 2.52
CA ALA A 130 7.96 34.29 3.54
C ALA A 130 6.48 34.46 3.88
N GLU A 131 6.01 35.70 4.02
CA GLU A 131 4.60 35.99 4.24
C GLU A 131 3.72 35.51 3.11
N ALA A 132 4.07 35.84 1.86
CA ALA A 132 3.31 35.40 0.69
C ALA A 132 3.23 33.86 0.63
N THR A 133 4.34 33.19 0.93
CA THR A 133 4.41 31.72 0.95
C THR A 133 3.46 31.14 2.01
N ALA A 134 3.44 31.70 3.22
CA ALA A 134 2.60 31.22 4.32
C ALA A 134 1.10 31.54 4.12
N ALA A 135 0.79 32.76 3.70
CA ALA A 135 -0.58 33.27 3.61
C ALA A 135 -1.32 32.83 2.34
N GLU A 136 -0.63 32.76 1.21
CA GLU A 136 -1.26 32.52 -0.10
C GLU A 136 -0.93 31.15 -0.69
N GLY A 137 0.17 30.53 -0.26
CA GLY A 137 0.60 29.23 -0.78
C GLY A 137 -0.27 28.05 -0.35
N GLY A 138 -1.03 28.19 0.74
CA GLY A 138 -1.87 27.11 1.27
C GLY A 138 -1.08 25.93 1.85
N TYR A 139 0.20 26.14 2.21
CA TYR A 139 1.07 25.09 2.74
C TYR A 139 0.88 24.90 4.24
N SER A 140 0.85 23.66 4.69
CA SER A 140 0.79 23.33 6.12
C SER A 140 2.17 23.25 6.78
N SER A 141 3.20 22.92 6.00
CA SER A 141 4.60 22.91 6.42
C SER A 141 5.42 23.88 5.58
N ILE A 142 6.32 24.61 6.21
CA ILE A 142 7.20 25.59 5.56
C ILE A 142 8.66 25.28 5.89
N LEU A 143 9.46 25.01 4.86
CA LEU A 143 10.91 24.82 4.97
C LEU A 143 11.65 26.05 4.44
N ASN A 144 12.39 26.69 5.35
CA ASN A 144 13.25 27.82 5.06
C ASN A 144 14.68 27.32 4.84
N PHE A 145 15.26 27.51 3.66
CA PHE A 145 16.64 27.16 3.37
C PHE A 145 17.54 28.40 3.32
N PHE A 146 18.38 28.57 4.33
CA PHE A 146 19.32 29.69 4.41
C PHE A 146 20.77 29.28 4.73
N THR A 147 21.06 27.97 4.85
CA THR A 147 22.43 27.42 4.97
C THR A 147 23.32 28.22 5.93
N GLN A 148 24.54 28.60 5.53
CA GLN A 148 25.46 29.43 6.30
C GLN A 148 25.00 30.88 6.47
N THR A 149 24.12 31.40 5.61
CA THR A 149 23.60 32.77 5.72
C THR A 149 22.81 32.96 7.00
N GLY A 150 21.98 31.97 7.38
CA GLY A 150 21.27 31.98 8.66
C GLY A 150 22.22 31.92 9.87
N GLY A 151 23.40 31.33 9.72
CA GLY A 151 24.45 31.29 10.74
C GLY A 151 25.38 32.50 10.77
N SER A 152 25.20 33.49 9.89
CA SER A 152 26.02 34.70 9.87
C SER A 152 25.72 35.59 11.08
N ARG A 153 26.77 36.05 11.78
CA ARG A 153 26.62 36.98 12.93
C ARG A 153 26.03 38.34 12.55
N THR A 154 26.15 38.75 11.29
CA THR A 154 25.67 40.07 10.83
C THR A 154 24.32 40.00 10.13
N VAL A 155 24.09 38.95 9.33
CA VAL A 155 22.85 38.77 8.55
C VAL A 155 21.83 37.93 9.30
N GLY A 156 22.27 36.90 10.03
CA GLY A 156 21.43 35.94 10.73
C GLY A 156 20.39 36.59 11.67
N PRO A 157 20.77 37.53 12.56
CA PRO A 157 19.79 38.19 13.45
C PRO A 157 18.69 38.96 12.70
N LYS A 158 19.06 39.61 11.58
CA LYS A 158 18.09 40.35 10.75
C LYS A 158 17.15 39.39 10.01
N LEU A 159 17.69 38.31 9.45
CA LEU A 159 16.91 37.25 8.82
C LEU A 159 15.94 36.60 9.82
N ARG A 160 16.45 36.25 11.01
CA ARG A 160 15.68 35.66 12.11
C ARG A 160 14.48 36.54 12.47
N ALA A 161 14.69 37.84 12.64
CA ALA A 161 13.62 38.77 12.95
C ALA A 161 12.48 38.75 11.91
N GLN A 162 12.82 38.69 10.62
CA GLN A 162 11.83 38.61 9.53
C GLN A 162 11.04 37.29 9.56
N LEU A 163 11.74 36.16 9.73
CA LEU A 163 11.09 34.84 9.74
C LEU A 163 10.21 34.63 10.99
N VAL A 164 10.66 35.09 12.16
CA VAL A 164 9.91 34.98 13.41
C VAL A 164 8.62 35.79 13.36
N ASP A 165 8.66 36.99 12.77
CA ASP A 165 7.46 37.82 12.63
C ASP A 165 6.38 37.12 11.79
N VAL A 166 6.77 36.54 10.65
CA VAL A 166 5.86 35.76 9.80
C VAL A 166 5.34 34.52 10.54
N MET A 167 6.23 33.75 11.18
CA MET A 167 5.85 32.55 11.91
C MET A 167 4.81 32.84 13.02
N ARG A 168 4.95 33.95 13.74
CA ARG A 168 3.97 34.35 14.78
C ARG A 168 2.60 34.69 14.21
N ARG A 169 2.52 35.14 12.96
CA ARG A 169 1.26 35.42 12.25
C ARG A 169 0.59 34.15 11.70
N HIS A 170 1.36 33.07 11.54
CA HIS A 170 0.90 31.77 11.04
C HIS A 170 1.32 30.61 11.99
N PRO A 171 0.83 30.61 13.25
CA PRO A 171 1.29 29.68 14.29
C PRO A 171 0.80 28.24 14.10
N ASP A 172 -0.17 28.01 13.21
CA ASP A 172 -0.74 26.70 12.88
C ASP A 172 0.12 25.89 11.89
N ARG A 173 1.19 26.50 11.35
CA ARG A 173 2.09 25.84 10.40
C ARG A 173 3.27 25.19 11.09
N LEU A 174 3.80 24.12 10.50
CA LEU A 174 5.10 23.56 10.88
C LEU A 174 6.22 24.36 10.23
N TRP A 175 7.05 25.02 11.05
CA TRP A 175 8.16 25.84 10.58
C TRP A 175 9.49 25.12 10.75
N ALA A 176 10.14 24.79 9.64
CA ALA A 176 11.49 24.25 9.60
C ALA A 176 12.48 25.25 9.00
N LEU A 177 13.73 25.17 9.45
CA LEU A 177 14.85 25.97 9.01
C LEU A 177 16.06 25.08 8.76
N SER A 178 16.51 25.02 7.52
CA SER A 178 17.80 24.41 7.16
C SER A 178 18.91 25.46 7.26
N VAL A 179 19.80 25.28 8.24
CA VAL A 179 20.81 26.26 8.63
C VAL A 179 22.08 25.59 9.15
N LEU A 180 23.24 26.16 8.80
CA LEU A 180 24.53 25.82 9.38
C LEU A 180 24.99 26.99 10.24
N ALA A 181 24.91 26.85 11.56
CA ALA A 181 25.20 27.92 12.52
C ALA A 181 25.87 27.39 13.79
N SER A 182 26.37 28.31 14.62
CA SER A 182 26.87 27.94 15.95
C SER A 182 25.75 27.37 16.83
N PRO A 183 26.05 26.49 17.80
CA PRO A 183 25.03 25.90 18.68
C PRO A 183 24.16 26.92 19.42
N ASP A 184 24.71 28.09 19.79
CA ASP A 184 23.95 29.18 20.42
C ASP A 184 22.89 29.75 19.48
N MET A 185 23.28 30.04 18.22
CA MET A 185 22.34 30.55 17.22
C MET A 185 21.28 29.52 16.84
N VAL A 186 21.64 28.23 16.75
CA VAL A 186 20.66 27.17 16.55
C VAL A 186 19.65 27.16 17.70
N ARG A 187 20.10 27.20 18.96
CA ARG A 187 19.21 27.30 20.13
C ARG A 187 18.29 28.52 20.08
N GLU A 188 18.80 29.66 19.63
CA GLU A 188 17.98 30.87 19.45
C GLU A 188 16.83 30.65 18.46
N TYR A 189 17.08 30.07 17.30
CA TYR A 189 16.02 29.74 16.32
C TYR A 189 15.04 28.69 16.88
N GLN A 190 15.55 27.67 17.57
CA GLN A 190 14.72 26.64 18.19
C GLN A 190 13.79 27.22 19.26
N SER A 191 14.31 28.16 20.06
CA SER A 191 13.55 28.85 21.11
C SER A 191 12.42 29.73 20.57
N ASP A 192 12.55 30.24 19.34
CA ASP A 192 11.46 30.96 18.70
C ASP A 192 10.34 30.04 18.22
N GLY A 193 10.67 28.79 17.88
CA GLY A 193 9.71 27.83 17.35
C GLY A 193 10.19 27.02 16.16
N PHE A 194 11.31 27.34 15.52
CA PHE A 194 11.78 26.60 14.35
C PHE A 194 12.26 25.18 14.67
N LEU A 195 12.01 24.26 13.74
CA LEU A 195 12.74 23.00 13.65
C LEU A 195 14.01 23.23 12.84
N CYS A 196 15.17 23.19 13.49
CA CYS A 196 16.46 23.43 12.82
C CYS A 196 17.09 22.11 12.38
N TYR A 197 17.56 22.06 11.14
CA TYR A 197 18.29 20.92 10.56
C TYR A 197 19.49 21.43 9.76
N GLU A 198 20.61 20.71 9.78
CA GLU A 198 21.77 21.04 8.96
C GLU A 198 21.55 20.70 7.49
N ASP A 199 20.86 19.58 7.23
CA ASP A 199 20.53 19.06 5.91
C ASP A 199 19.03 19.26 5.61
N PRO A 200 18.66 19.83 4.47
CA PRO A 200 17.27 20.08 4.14
C PRO A 200 16.47 18.80 3.82
N SER A 201 17.10 17.75 3.31
CA SER A 201 16.44 16.46 3.05
C SER A 201 16.00 15.79 4.34
N ARG A 202 16.81 15.88 5.41
CA ARG A 202 16.42 15.45 6.78
C ARG A 202 15.19 16.20 7.28
N ALA A 203 15.13 17.52 7.04
CA ALA A 203 13.96 18.32 7.39
C ALA A 203 12.69 17.83 6.64
N VAL A 204 12.81 17.52 5.34
CA VAL A 204 11.70 16.98 4.55
C VAL A 204 11.20 15.65 5.11
N VAL A 205 12.09 14.73 5.48
CA VAL A 205 11.72 13.44 6.11
C VAL A 205 10.91 13.65 7.38
N ALA A 206 11.38 14.55 8.26
CA ALA A 206 10.69 14.85 9.51
C ALA A 206 9.33 15.51 9.26
N LEU A 207 9.24 16.49 8.36
CA LEU A 207 7.98 17.15 8.00
C LEU A 207 6.98 16.17 7.38
N HIS A 208 7.42 15.28 6.48
CA HIS A 208 6.59 14.23 5.90
C HIS A 208 6.01 13.31 6.99
N ALA A 209 6.84 12.88 7.96
CA ALA A 209 6.39 12.07 9.09
C ALA A 209 5.31 12.75 9.95
N MET A 210 5.41 14.07 10.15
CA MET A 210 4.38 14.83 10.86
C MET A 210 3.03 14.81 10.13
N GLY A 211 3.05 14.83 8.80
CA GLY A 211 1.86 14.65 7.97
C GLY A 211 1.24 13.27 8.13
N ARG A 212 2.07 12.22 8.13
CA ARG A 212 1.63 10.83 8.35
C ARG A 212 0.96 10.64 9.72
N PHE A 213 1.46 11.30 10.76
CA PHE A 213 0.78 11.33 12.05
C PHE A 213 -0.57 12.06 11.98
N GLY A 214 -0.62 13.21 11.30
CA GLY A 214 -1.87 13.94 11.08
C GLY A 214 -2.93 13.11 10.38
N GLU A 215 -2.56 12.40 9.31
CA GLU A 215 -3.44 11.47 8.60
C GLU A 215 -3.98 10.38 9.52
N ALA A 216 -3.09 9.76 10.32
CA ALA A 216 -3.47 8.68 11.22
C ALA A 216 -4.37 9.16 12.38
N PHE A 217 -4.08 10.33 12.96
CA PHE A 217 -4.91 10.90 14.02
C PHE A 217 -6.30 11.28 13.51
N ALA A 218 -6.39 11.87 12.31
CA ALA A 218 -7.67 12.17 11.68
C ALA A 218 -8.46 10.89 11.33
N ALA A 219 -7.78 9.82 10.93
CA ALA A 219 -8.43 8.53 10.66
C ALA A 219 -8.93 7.85 11.95
N ALA A 220 -8.20 7.96 13.06
CA ALA A 220 -8.57 7.39 14.35
C ALA A 220 -9.80 8.05 14.98
N GLU A 221 -10.12 9.29 14.61
CA GLU A 221 -11.36 9.97 15.02
C GLU A 221 -12.60 9.39 14.32
N GLN A 222 -12.44 8.65 13.22
CA GLN A 222 -13.56 8.02 12.54
C GLN A 222 -13.96 6.71 13.23
N PRO A 223 -15.27 6.45 13.44
CA PRO A 223 -15.73 5.18 13.99
C PRO A 223 -15.25 4.02 13.12
N THR A 224 -14.60 3.04 13.72
CA THR A 224 -14.27 1.80 13.02
C THR A 224 -15.56 1.02 12.78
N ALA A 225 -15.85 0.67 11.54
CA ALA A 225 -17.01 -0.15 11.23
C ALA A 225 -16.87 -1.52 11.90
N GLU A 226 -17.91 -1.95 12.62
CA GLU A 226 -17.93 -3.28 13.22
C GLU A 226 -18.15 -4.33 12.12
N VAL A 227 -17.22 -5.26 11.97
CA VAL A 227 -17.30 -6.32 10.97
C VAL A 227 -18.02 -7.52 11.57
N ALA A 228 -19.21 -7.82 11.06
CA ALA A 228 -19.94 -9.01 11.48
C ALA A 228 -19.19 -10.29 11.08
N LEU A 229 -18.86 -11.11 12.08
CA LEU A 229 -18.19 -12.39 11.87
C LEU A 229 -19.20 -13.47 11.48
N PRO A 230 -18.97 -14.23 10.39
CA PRO A 230 -19.82 -15.37 10.06
C PRO A 230 -19.60 -16.51 11.06
N GLN A 231 -20.56 -17.44 11.14
CA GLN A 231 -20.29 -18.73 11.77
C GLN A 231 -19.49 -19.61 10.81
N VAL A 232 -18.33 -20.09 11.25
CA VAL A 232 -17.43 -20.91 10.44
C VAL A 232 -17.15 -22.23 11.15
N THR A 233 -17.44 -23.33 10.47
CA THR A 233 -17.05 -24.67 10.89
C THR A 233 -16.00 -25.19 9.93
N LEU A 234 -14.74 -25.25 10.38
CA LEU A 234 -13.65 -25.81 9.58
C LEU A 234 -13.74 -27.35 9.54
N PRO A 235 -13.42 -27.98 8.39
CA PRO A 235 -13.29 -29.43 8.32
C PRO A 235 -12.18 -29.95 9.24
N ALA A 236 -12.21 -31.25 9.55
CA ALA A 236 -11.21 -31.89 10.41
C ALA A 236 -9.81 -31.93 9.75
N THR A 237 -9.77 -32.06 8.43
CA THR A 237 -8.56 -32.12 7.60
C THR A 237 -8.62 -31.08 6.49
N THR A 238 -7.48 -30.80 5.87
CA THR A 238 -7.37 -29.93 4.69
C THR A 238 -8.37 -30.37 3.60
N PRO A 239 -9.29 -29.48 3.16
CA PRO A 239 -10.29 -29.79 2.14
C PRO A 239 -9.68 -29.92 0.74
N SER A 240 -10.43 -30.56 -0.17
CA SER A 240 -10.15 -30.52 -1.62
C SER A 240 -10.36 -29.10 -2.19
N GLU A 241 -9.89 -28.82 -3.42
CA GLU A 241 -10.17 -27.54 -4.11
C GLU A 241 -11.67 -27.23 -4.18
N ALA A 242 -12.49 -28.24 -4.50
CA ALA A 242 -13.94 -28.06 -4.62
C ALA A 242 -14.58 -27.73 -3.25
N ASP A 243 -14.17 -28.44 -2.20
CA ASP A 243 -14.66 -28.19 -0.84
C ASP A 243 -14.16 -26.85 -0.29
N ALA A 244 -12.91 -26.46 -0.59
CA ALA A 244 -12.34 -25.17 -0.24
C ALA A 244 -13.13 -24.03 -0.88
N LYS A 245 -13.42 -24.11 -2.19
CA LYS A 245 -14.26 -23.12 -2.87
C LYS A 245 -15.69 -23.09 -2.33
N ALA A 246 -16.28 -24.25 -2.02
CA ALA A 246 -17.61 -24.30 -1.42
C ALA A 246 -17.63 -23.63 -0.02
N LEU A 247 -16.60 -23.86 0.79
CA LEU A 247 -16.42 -23.25 2.10
C LEU A 247 -16.28 -21.72 2.01
N LEU A 248 -15.43 -21.24 1.09
CA LEU A 248 -15.22 -19.80 0.88
C LEU A 248 -16.45 -19.13 0.23
N ALA A 249 -17.15 -19.82 -0.67
CA ALA A 249 -18.41 -19.33 -1.25
C ALA A 249 -19.51 -19.18 -0.20
N ALA A 250 -19.62 -20.12 0.74
CA ALA A 250 -20.52 -19.98 1.89
C ALA A 250 -20.16 -18.79 2.79
N ALA A 251 -18.89 -18.37 2.79
CA ALA A 251 -18.43 -17.17 3.47
C ALA A 251 -18.60 -15.88 2.65
N GLY A 252 -19.08 -15.96 1.41
CA GLY A 252 -19.32 -14.81 0.54
C GLY A 252 -18.19 -14.47 -0.42
N VAL A 253 -17.25 -15.39 -0.67
CA VAL A 253 -16.24 -15.27 -1.74
C VAL A 253 -16.74 -16.03 -2.98
N PRO A 254 -17.24 -15.35 -4.03
CA PRO A 254 -17.87 -16.05 -5.15
C PRO A 254 -16.86 -16.94 -5.87
N ALA A 255 -17.28 -18.13 -6.29
CA ALA A 255 -16.48 -19.06 -7.07
C ALA A 255 -17.04 -19.20 -8.49
N VAL A 256 -16.18 -19.53 -9.44
CA VAL A 256 -16.60 -19.86 -10.81
C VAL A 256 -17.57 -21.05 -10.77
N PRO A 257 -18.70 -21.00 -11.50
CA PRO A 257 -19.61 -22.15 -11.60
C PRO A 257 -18.88 -23.39 -12.14
N GLU A 258 -18.97 -24.49 -11.41
CA GLU A 258 -18.30 -25.73 -11.76
C GLU A 258 -19.05 -26.97 -11.29
N ARG A 259 -18.68 -28.12 -11.84
CA ARG A 259 -19.25 -29.42 -11.50
C ARG A 259 -18.21 -30.53 -11.61
N ALA A 260 -18.10 -31.34 -10.57
CA ALA A 260 -17.33 -32.58 -10.61
C ALA A 260 -18.07 -33.62 -11.46
N CYS A 261 -17.38 -34.22 -12.42
CA CYS A 261 -17.94 -35.17 -13.37
C CYS A 261 -17.11 -36.45 -13.38
N ALA A 262 -17.74 -37.56 -13.00
CA ALA A 262 -17.10 -38.88 -12.97
C ALA A 262 -16.99 -39.52 -14.37
N ASP A 263 -17.78 -39.07 -15.33
CA ASP A 263 -17.80 -39.60 -16.70
C ASP A 263 -17.95 -38.49 -17.77
N PRO A 264 -17.58 -38.78 -19.03
CA PRO A 264 -17.67 -37.80 -20.12
C PRO A 264 -19.08 -37.31 -20.42
N GLY A 265 -20.11 -38.12 -20.18
CA GLY A 265 -21.51 -37.74 -20.41
C GLY A 265 -21.96 -36.67 -19.43
N ALA A 266 -21.65 -36.87 -18.14
CA ALA A 266 -21.85 -35.86 -17.11
C ALA A 266 -21.06 -34.57 -17.39
N ALA A 267 -19.84 -34.69 -17.91
CA ALA A 267 -19.01 -33.54 -18.26
C ALA A 267 -19.62 -32.70 -19.40
N VAL A 268 -20.14 -33.35 -20.45
CA VAL A 268 -20.83 -32.66 -21.55
C VAL A 268 -22.09 -31.96 -21.04
N ALA A 269 -22.90 -32.63 -20.22
CA ALA A 269 -24.12 -32.04 -19.66
C ALA A 269 -23.82 -30.82 -18.77
N ALA A 270 -22.72 -30.86 -18.01
CA ALA A 270 -22.24 -29.70 -17.24
C ALA A 270 -21.82 -28.55 -18.15
N ALA A 271 -21.05 -28.85 -19.21
CA ALA A 271 -20.56 -27.85 -20.15
C ALA A 271 -21.69 -27.16 -20.92
N GLU A 272 -22.71 -27.91 -21.35
CA GLU A 272 -23.92 -27.36 -21.98
C GLU A 272 -24.70 -26.45 -21.02
N ALA A 273 -24.79 -26.82 -19.74
CA ALA A 273 -25.46 -26.01 -18.74
C ALA A 273 -24.73 -24.69 -18.43
N PHE A 274 -23.39 -24.70 -18.41
CA PHE A 274 -22.58 -23.49 -18.18
C PHE A 274 -22.40 -22.64 -19.45
N GLY A 275 -22.55 -23.27 -20.62
CA GLY A 275 -22.25 -22.70 -21.93
C GLY A 275 -20.75 -22.65 -22.21
N TYR A 276 -20.39 -22.81 -23.48
CA TYR A 276 -19.02 -22.81 -23.95
C TYR A 276 -18.40 -21.39 -24.07
N PRO A 277 -17.06 -21.26 -24.08
CA PRO A 277 -16.09 -22.32 -23.76
C PRO A 277 -16.07 -22.64 -22.26
N VAL A 278 -15.64 -23.86 -21.94
CA VAL A 278 -15.43 -24.34 -20.57
C VAL A 278 -13.97 -24.70 -20.32
N VAL A 279 -13.63 -24.82 -19.05
CA VAL A 279 -12.35 -25.34 -18.57
C VAL A 279 -12.56 -26.75 -18.04
N LEU A 280 -11.64 -27.66 -18.36
CA LEU A 280 -11.58 -28.99 -17.77
C LEU A 280 -10.35 -29.08 -16.89
N LYS A 281 -10.50 -29.49 -15.63
CA LYS A 281 -9.39 -29.75 -14.70
C LYS A 281 -9.45 -31.18 -14.20
N ILE A 282 -8.30 -31.85 -14.09
CA ILE A 282 -8.24 -33.17 -13.45
C ILE A 282 -8.69 -33.06 -11.99
N LEU A 283 -9.57 -33.96 -11.55
CA LEU A 283 -10.03 -34.03 -10.16
C LEU A 283 -9.37 -35.23 -9.48
N SER A 284 -8.39 -34.95 -8.62
CA SER A 284 -7.67 -35.96 -7.83
C SER A 284 -7.15 -35.34 -6.53
N PRO A 285 -7.38 -35.97 -5.36
CA PRO A 285 -6.78 -35.53 -4.10
C PRO A 285 -5.26 -35.73 -4.06
N ASP A 286 -4.72 -36.60 -4.93
CA ASP A 286 -3.30 -36.96 -4.95
C ASP A 286 -2.49 -36.12 -5.97
N ILE A 287 -3.16 -35.25 -6.76
CA ILE A 287 -2.55 -34.38 -7.78
C ILE A 287 -2.91 -32.92 -7.48
N LEU A 288 -2.10 -32.26 -6.65
CA LEU A 288 -2.29 -30.86 -6.27
C LEU A 288 -1.84 -29.89 -7.40
N HIS A 289 -0.65 -30.09 -7.97
CA HIS A 289 -0.07 -29.24 -9.03
C HIS A 289 -0.51 -29.67 -10.43
N LYS A 290 -1.81 -29.53 -10.72
CA LYS A 290 -2.46 -30.01 -11.96
C LYS A 290 -1.80 -29.45 -13.22
N SER A 291 -1.43 -28.17 -13.23
CA SER A 291 -0.87 -27.51 -14.41
C SER A 291 0.45 -28.15 -14.87
N GLU A 292 1.27 -28.67 -13.95
CA GLU A 292 2.58 -29.28 -14.26
C GLU A 292 2.44 -30.57 -15.08
N ILE A 293 1.35 -31.31 -14.88
CA ILE A 293 1.06 -32.53 -15.65
C ILE A 293 0.18 -32.25 -16.89
N GLY A 294 -0.07 -30.97 -17.20
CA GLY A 294 -1.04 -30.57 -18.21
C GLY A 294 -2.48 -30.99 -17.82
N GLY A 295 -2.78 -31.01 -16.53
CA GLY A 295 -4.05 -31.41 -15.94
C GLY A 295 -5.15 -30.35 -16.04
N VAL A 296 -4.95 -29.30 -16.84
CA VAL A 296 -5.91 -28.22 -17.10
C VAL A 296 -6.01 -28.01 -18.61
N LEU A 297 -7.23 -27.99 -19.14
CA LEU A 297 -7.53 -27.66 -20.54
C LEU A 297 -8.46 -26.44 -20.56
N LEU A 298 -8.01 -25.38 -21.23
CA LEU A 298 -8.77 -24.17 -21.49
C LEU A 298 -9.38 -24.22 -22.91
N ASP A 299 -10.29 -23.30 -23.18
CA ASP A 299 -10.90 -23.05 -24.49
C ASP A 299 -11.63 -24.27 -25.08
N VAL A 300 -12.19 -25.13 -24.23
CA VAL A 300 -12.96 -26.30 -24.66
C VAL A 300 -14.29 -25.82 -25.21
N ALA A 301 -14.44 -25.89 -26.53
CA ALA A 301 -15.43 -25.11 -27.27
C ALA A 301 -16.77 -25.82 -27.55
N ASP A 302 -16.82 -27.15 -27.46
CA ASP A 302 -18.00 -27.94 -27.77
C ASP A 302 -17.99 -29.32 -27.09
N ALA A 303 -19.08 -30.08 -27.26
CA ALA A 303 -19.27 -31.38 -26.64
C ALA A 303 -18.26 -32.45 -27.10
N ALA A 304 -17.74 -32.36 -28.33
CA ALA A 304 -16.73 -33.29 -28.82
C ALA A 304 -15.39 -33.01 -28.12
N ALA A 305 -14.99 -31.73 -28.07
CA ALA A 305 -13.81 -31.28 -27.36
C ALA A 305 -13.86 -31.62 -25.85
N VAL A 306 -15.06 -31.61 -25.23
CA VAL A 306 -15.21 -32.05 -23.83
C VAL A 306 -14.87 -33.54 -23.67
N ARG A 307 -15.38 -34.41 -24.54
CA ARG A 307 -15.12 -35.86 -24.48
C ARG A 307 -13.63 -36.17 -24.69
N ASP A 308 -13.03 -35.55 -25.70
CA ASP A 308 -11.62 -35.73 -26.03
C ASP A 308 -10.72 -35.17 -24.91
N GLY A 309 -11.07 -34.00 -24.37
CA GLY A 309 -10.38 -33.39 -23.26
C GLY A 309 -10.46 -34.24 -21.98
N PHE A 310 -11.62 -34.82 -21.69
CA PHE A 310 -11.81 -35.74 -20.55
C PHE A 310 -10.87 -36.95 -20.65
N ALA A 311 -10.82 -37.60 -21.82
CA ALA A 311 -9.93 -38.73 -22.05
C ALA A 311 -8.44 -38.33 -21.93
N THR A 312 -8.09 -37.17 -22.49
CA THR A 312 -6.73 -36.61 -22.45
C THR A 312 -6.26 -36.37 -21.01
N LEU A 313 -7.12 -35.77 -20.17
CA LEU A 313 -6.79 -35.49 -18.77
C LEU A 313 -6.56 -36.78 -17.97
N LEU A 314 -7.41 -37.79 -18.16
CA LEU A 314 -7.23 -39.11 -17.52
C LEU A 314 -5.93 -39.80 -17.96
N GLU A 315 -5.58 -39.73 -19.25
CA GLU A 315 -4.33 -40.29 -19.75
C GLU A 315 -3.11 -39.59 -19.12
N ARG A 316 -3.10 -38.25 -19.12
CA ARG A 316 -2.01 -37.45 -18.53
C ARG A 316 -1.83 -37.75 -17.05
N ALA A 317 -2.92 -37.83 -16.30
CA ALA A 317 -2.92 -38.16 -14.89
C ALA A 317 -2.32 -39.56 -14.64
N LYS A 318 -2.79 -40.59 -15.36
CA LYS A 318 -2.26 -41.96 -15.22
C LYS A 318 -0.80 -42.09 -15.64
N ARG A 319 -0.35 -41.31 -16.63
CA ARG A 319 1.06 -41.34 -17.07
C ARG A 319 1.99 -40.73 -16.02
N HIS A 320 1.61 -39.60 -15.42
CA HIS A 320 2.47 -38.89 -14.47
C HIS A 320 2.35 -39.41 -13.03
N ALA A 321 1.16 -39.87 -12.64
CA ALA A 321 0.86 -40.37 -11.30
C ALA A 321 -0.01 -41.64 -11.40
N PRO A 322 0.58 -42.80 -11.73
CA PRO A 322 -0.17 -44.03 -11.98
C PRO A 322 -0.92 -44.57 -10.75
N GLU A 323 -0.43 -44.25 -9.55
CA GLU A 323 -1.04 -44.65 -8.28
C GLU A 323 -2.01 -43.60 -7.71
N ALA A 324 -2.19 -42.46 -8.40
CA ALA A 324 -3.10 -41.41 -7.94
C ALA A 324 -4.56 -41.86 -8.06
N ARG A 325 -5.36 -41.56 -7.04
CA ARG A 325 -6.81 -41.71 -7.08
C ARG A 325 -7.39 -40.60 -7.94
N ILE A 326 -8.01 -40.98 -9.05
CA ILE A 326 -8.67 -40.04 -9.95
C ILE A 326 -10.18 -40.17 -9.75
N GLU A 327 -10.81 -39.07 -9.36
CA GLU A 327 -12.25 -39.02 -9.09
C GLU A 327 -13.05 -38.58 -10.33
N GLY A 328 -12.37 -37.99 -11.31
CA GLY A 328 -12.96 -37.59 -12.60
C GLY A 328 -12.33 -36.30 -13.13
N VAL A 329 -13.19 -35.45 -13.71
CA VAL A 329 -12.82 -34.13 -14.23
C VAL A 329 -13.77 -33.08 -13.67
N LEU A 330 -13.22 -31.96 -13.23
CA LEU A 330 -13.96 -30.77 -12.85
C LEU A 330 -14.21 -29.93 -14.11
N VAL A 331 -15.48 -29.72 -14.45
CA VAL A 331 -15.92 -28.85 -15.55
C VAL A 331 -16.29 -27.49 -14.98
N ALA A 332 -15.64 -26.42 -15.42
CA ALA A 332 -15.89 -25.06 -14.93
C ALA A 332 -16.18 -24.09 -16.08
N LYS A 333 -17.00 -23.06 -15.83
CA LYS A 333 -17.22 -21.99 -16.80
C LYS A 333 -15.91 -21.25 -17.06
N GLN A 334 -15.52 -21.06 -18.32
CA GLN A 334 -14.39 -20.19 -18.60
C GLN A 334 -14.80 -18.72 -18.56
N ILE A 335 -14.16 -17.96 -17.67
CA ILE A 335 -14.27 -16.50 -17.60
C ILE A 335 -13.19 -15.87 -18.49
N ARG A 336 -13.55 -14.83 -19.24
CA ARG A 336 -12.64 -14.10 -20.14
C ARG A 336 -12.69 -12.60 -19.86
N GLY A 337 -11.61 -11.90 -20.16
CA GLY A 337 -11.54 -10.44 -20.02
C GLY A 337 -11.44 -9.94 -18.57
N ALA A 338 -11.13 -10.83 -17.63
CA ALA A 338 -10.91 -10.48 -16.23
C ALA A 338 -9.46 -10.04 -15.97
N VAL A 339 -9.27 -9.19 -14.97
CA VAL A 339 -7.97 -8.95 -14.34
C VAL A 339 -7.77 -10.01 -13.26
N GLU A 340 -6.65 -10.71 -13.31
CA GLU A 340 -6.31 -11.71 -12.30
C GLU A 340 -5.75 -11.02 -11.05
N CYS A 341 -6.26 -11.39 -9.89
CA CYS A 341 -5.79 -10.99 -8.57
C CYS A 341 -5.50 -12.24 -7.72
N ILE A 342 -4.76 -12.06 -6.64
CA ILE A 342 -4.60 -13.07 -5.59
C ILE A 342 -5.19 -12.51 -4.30
N LEU A 343 -5.97 -13.32 -3.60
CA LEU A 343 -6.39 -13.05 -2.22
C LEU A 343 -5.79 -14.13 -1.34
N GLY A 344 -5.12 -13.73 -0.26
CA GLY A 344 -4.49 -14.68 0.66
C GLY A 344 -4.85 -14.37 2.10
N ILE A 345 -4.87 -15.41 2.92
CA ILE A 345 -4.90 -15.37 4.37
C ILE A 345 -3.72 -16.21 4.84
N HIS A 346 -2.92 -15.64 5.74
CA HIS A 346 -1.91 -16.36 6.48
C HIS A 346 -2.08 -16.07 7.97
N ARG A 347 -1.96 -17.09 8.81
CA ARG A 347 -1.96 -16.89 10.26
C ARG A 347 -0.56 -16.54 10.75
N ASP A 348 -0.32 -15.25 10.96
CA ASP A 348 0.89 -14.78 11.60
C ASP A 348 0.95 -15.20 13.08
N PRO A 349 2.09 -15.70 13.58
CA PRO A 349 2.24 -16.13 14.97
C PRO A 349 2.04 -15.03 16.01
N VAL A 350 2.29 -13.76 15.66
CA VAL A 350 2.20 -12.61 16.56
C VAL A 350 0.89 -11.88 16.37
N PHE A 351 0.48 -11.64 15.12
CA PHE A 351 -0.64 -10.79 14.78
C PHE A 351 -1.94 -11.53 14.46
N GLY A 352 -1.91 -12.87 14.40
CA GLY A 352 -3.07 -13.69 14.05
C GLY A 352 -3.37 -13.68 12.54
N PRO A 353 -4.63 -13.80 12.11
CA PRO A 353 -4.96 -13.85 10.68
C PRO A 353 -4.64 -12.51 9.99
N VAL A 354 -3.81 -12.57 8.96
CA VAL A 354 -3.43 -11.43 8.12
C VAL A 354 -3.86 -11.74 6.69
N ALA A 355 -4.63 -10.82 6.11
CA ALA A 355 -5.00 -10.89 4.70
C ALA A 355 -3.95 -10.25 3.81
N MET A 356 -3.87 -10.74 2.59
CA MET A 356 -3.04 -10.26 1.50
C MET A 356 -3.91 -10.07 0.27
N VAL A 357 -3.65 -8.99 -0.48
CA VAL A 357 -4.16 -8.81 -1.84
C VAL A 357 -3.02 -8.41 -2.76
N GLY A 358 -3.04 -8.90 -4.00
CA GLY A 358 -2.10 -8.54 -5.05
C GLY A 358 -2.67 -8.82 -6.43
N LEU A 359 -1.95 -8.39 -7.47
CA LEU A 359 -2.29 -8.75 -8.85
C LEU A 359 -1.72 -10.13 -9.20
N GLY A 360 -2.53 -11.01 -9.80
CA GLY A 360 -2.14 -12.38 -10.17
C GLY A 360 -1.09 -12.45 -11.28
N GLY A 361 -0.63 -13.66 -11.57
CA GLY A 361 0.41 -13.93 -12.56
C GLY A 361 1.79 -13.41 -12.15
N ILE A 362 2.59 -12.97 -13.13
CA ILE A 362 3.99 -12.54 -12.92
C ILE A 362 4.15 -11.38 -11.92
N PHE A 363 3.08 -10.64 -11.63
CA PHE A 363 3.12 -9.42 -10.80
C PHE A 363 3.35 -9.74 -9.31
N VAL A 364 2.82 -10.85 -8.80
CA VAL A 364 3.11 -11.30 -7.42
C VAL A 364 4.49 -11.95 -7.33
N GLU A 365 4.84 -12.80 -8.28
CA GLU A 365 6.09 -13.58 -8.24
C GLU A 365 7.34 -12.69 -8.42
N VAL A 366 7.28 -11.72 -9.33
CA VAL A 366 8.44 -10.90 -9.73
C VAL A 366 8.43 -9.52 -9.06
N LEU A 367 7.27 -8.85 -9.03
CA LEU A 367 7.19 -7.46 -8.56
C LEU A 367 6.84 -7.32 -7.08
N ARG A 368 6.39 -8.41 -6.43
CA ARG A 368 5.97 -8.43 -5.01
C ARG A 368 5.02 -7.28 -4.68
N ASP A 369 4.11 -6.97 -5.61
CA ASP A 369 3.12 -5.90 -5.46
C ASP A 369 1.92 -6.43 -4.68
N VAL A 370 2.04 -6.40 -3.35
CA VAL A 370 1.05 -6.93 -2.41
C VAL A 370 0.79 -5.93 -1.29
N ALA A 371 -0.44 -5.94 -0.78
CA ALA A 371 -0.84 -5.19 0.40
C ALA A 371 -1.33 -6.16 1.48
N PHE A 372 -1.00 -5.87 2.73
CA PHE A 372 -1.36 -6.69 3.89
C PHE A 372 -2.23 -5.93 4.88
N ARG A 373 -3.12 -6.65 5.58
CA ARG A 373 -3.96 -6.09 6.66
C ARG A 373 -4.36 -7.16 7.65
N ARG A 374 -4.36 -6.84 8.95
CA ARG A 374 -4.89 -7.75 9.97
C ARG A 374 -6.39 -7.93 9.82
N CYS A 375 -6.87 -9.16 10.00
CA CYS A 375 -8.30 -9.47 9.95
C CYS A 375 -8.98 -9.26 11.31
N PRO A 376 -10.30 -8.95 11.33
CA PRO A 376 -11.16 -8.65 10.19
C PRO A 376 -11.11 -7.16 9.78
N PHE A 377 -11.56 -6.84 8.57
CA PHE A 377 -11.74 -5.46 8.10
C PHE A 377 -12.91 -5.32 7.13
N ASP A 378 -13.43 -4.10 7.00
CA ASP A 378 -14.60 -3.77 6.18
C ASP A 378 -14.25 -3.62 4.68
N PRO A 379 -15.25 -3.54 3.78
CA PRO A 379 -14.99 -3.34 2.35
C PRO A 379 -14.27 -2.02 2.04
N ALA A 380 -14.44 -0.98 2.86
CA ALA A 380 -13.77 0.30 2.65
C ALA A 380 -12.26 0.19 2.88
N GLU A 381 -11.81 -0.57 3.89
CA GLU A 381 -10.40 -0.89 4.09
C GLU A 381 -9.88 -1.82 3.00
N ALA A 382 -10.66 -2.82 2.58
CA ALA A 382 -10.29 -3.69 1.46
C ALA A 382 -10.03 -2.89 0.18
N GLU A 383 -10.89 -1.92 -0.13
CA GLU A 383 -10.72 -1.01 -1.27
C GLU A 383 -9.45 -0.17 -1.14
N ARG A 384 -9.14 0.35 0.06
CA ARG A 384 -7.87 1.06 0.33
C ARG A 384 -6.66 0.18 0.07
N MET A 385 -6.68 -1.09 0.50
CA MET A 385 -5.62 -2.05 0.21
C MET A 385 -5.44 -2.25 -1.30
N ILE A 386 -6.53 -2.50 -2.03
CA ILE A 386 -6.51 -2.73 -3.48
C ILE A 386 -5.95 -1.50 -4.23
N ARG A 387 -6.38 -0.30 -3.84
CA ARG A 387 -5.91 0.95 -4.46
C ARG A 387 -4.46 1.30 -4.12
N SER A 388 -3.91 0.75 -3.04
CA SER A 388 -2.52 0.97 -2.65
C SER A 388 -1.51 0.16 -3.47
N LEU A 389 -1.96 -0.82 -4.25
CA LEU A 389 -1.11 -1.60 -5.14
C LEU A 389 -0.50 -0.69 -6.21
N LYS A 390 0.77 -0.90 -6.54
CA LYS A 390 1.45 -0.17 -7.63
C LYS A 390 0.77 -0.44 -8.97
N GLY A 391 0.26 -1.66 -9.14
CA GLY A 391 -0.50 -2.10 -10.30
C GLY A 391 -1.98 -1.75 -10.26
N ALA A 392 -2.48 -1.04 -9.24
CA ALA A 392 -3.88 -0.60 -9.16
C ALA A 392 -4.40 0.06 -10.45
N PRO A 393 -3.62 0.84 -11.24
CA PRO A 393 -4.09 1.34 -12.53
C PRO A 393 -4.66 0.26 -13.46
N LEU A 394 -4.15 -0.98 -13.44
CA LEU A 394 -4.69 -2.08 -14.24
C LEU A 394 -6.13 -2.46 -13.86
N LEU A 395 -6.51 -2.26 -12.59
CA LEU A 395 -7.88 -2.43 -12.09
C LEU A 395 -8.74 -1.19 -12.36
N LEU A 396 -8.15 0.00 -12.40
CA LEU A 396 -8.87 1.27 -12.61
C LEU A 396 -9.07 1.63 -14.09
N GLY A 397 -8.59 0.78 -15.00
CA GLY A 397 -8.70 0.96 -16.45
C GLY A 397 -7.45 1.61 -17.06
N VAL A 398 -6.86 0.94 -18.04
CA VAL A 398 -5.69 1.42 -18.80
C VAL A 398 -5.86 1.11 -20.28
N ARG A 399 -5.51 2.06 -21.15
CA ARG A 399 -5.39 1.87 -22.62
C ARG A 399 -6.61 1.19 -23.27
N GLY A 400 -7.81 1.69 -23.00
CA GLY A 400 -9.05 1.19 -23.62
C GLY A 400 -9.63 -0.07 -22.99
N ARG A 401 -9.03 -0.60 -21.91
CA ARG A 401 -9.69 -1.61 -21.06
C ARG A 401 -10.63 -0.90 -20.08
N PRO A 402 -11.86 -1.41 -19.89
CA PRO A 402 -12.77 -0.88 -18.88
C PRO A 402 -12.19 -1.11 -17.47
N PRO A 403 -12.59 -0.30 -16.48
CA PRO A 403 -12.31 -0.57 -15.07
C PRO A 403 -12.84 -1.94 -14.66
N ALA A 404 -12.08 -2.63 -13.81
CA ALA A 404 -12.49 -3.86 -13.17
C ALA A 404 -13.45 -3.56 -12.01
N ASP A 405 -14.23 -4.56 -11.59
CA ASP A 405 -15.16 -4.47 -10.46
C ASP A 405 -14.42 -4.49 -9.10
N VAL A 406 -13.78 -3.35 -8.79
CA VAL A 406 -13.02 -3.15 -7.54
C VAL A 406 -13.92 -3.28 -6.32
N GLN A 407 -15.19 -2.89 -6.42
CA GLN A 407 -16.14 -3.02 -5.32
C GLN A 407 -16.38 -4.50 -5.00
N ALA A 408 -16.68 -5.33 -6.00
CA ALA A 408 -16.86 -6.76 -5.78
C ALA A 408 -15.59 -7.44 -5.22
N LEU A 409 -14.40 -7.04 -5.69
CA LEU A 409 -13.13 -7.52 -5.14
C LEU A 409 -12.95 -7.13 -3.66
N ALA A 410 -13.26 -5.88 -3.31
CA ALA A 410 -13.18 -5.37 -1.95
C ALA A 410 -14.16 -6.10 -1.02
N GLU A 411 -15.39 -6.35 -1.47
CA GLU A 411 -16.39 -7.13 -0.75
C GLU A 411 -15.90 -8.57 -0.51
N ALA A 412 -15.40 -9.25 -1.54
CA ALA A 412 -14.86 -10.60 -1.42
C ALA A 412 -13.66 -10.68 -0.45
N LEU A 413 -12.73 -9.73 -0.52
CA LEU A 413 -11.58 -9.66 0.38
C LEU A 413 -12.01 -9.39 1.83
N SER A 414 -12.96 -8.47 2.05
CA SER A 414 -13.52 -8.21 3.39
C SER A 414 -14.20 -9.46 3.96
N ARG A 415 -14.99 -10.18 3.14
CA ARG A 415 -15.63 -11.45 3.52
C ARG A 415 -14.61 -12.54 3.86
N LEU A 416 -13.55 -12.67 3.07
CA LEU A 416 -12.44 -13.58 3.34
C LEU A 416 -11.73 -13.23 4.66
N SER A 417 -11.56 -11.94 4.97
CA SER A 417 -10.99 -11.49 6.24
C SER A 417 -11.89 -11.86 7.44
N ALA A 418 -13.20 -11.69 7.31
CA ALA A 418 -14.17 -12.02 8.35
C ALA A 418 -14.24 -13.53 8.58
N PHE A 419 -14.19 -14.32 7.50
CA PHE A 419 -14.05 -15.77 7.57
C PHE A 419 -12.80 -16.17 8.36
N ALA A 420 -11.64 -15.59 8.03
CA ALA A 420 -10.37 -15.92 8.68
C ALA A 420 -10.37 -15.60 10.19
N ALA A 421 -10.96 -14.47 10.56
CA ALA A 421 -11.13 -14.09 11.96
C ALA A 421 -12.06 -15.06 12.71
N ALA A 422 -13.17 -15.48 12.09
CA ALA A 422 -14.14 -16.41 12.67
C ALA A 422 -13.65 -17.86 12.76
N ALA A 423 -12.82 -18.29 11.80
CA ALA A 423 -12.33 -19.67 11.69
C ALA A 423 -11.39 -20.10 12.84
N GLY A 424 -10.87 -19.12 13.60
CA GLY A 424 -10.05 -19.38 14.79
C GLY A 424 -8.66 -19.96 14.47
N PRO A 425 -7.94 -20.48 15.48
CA PRO A 425 -6.53 -20.87 15.37
C PRO A 425 -6.25 -22.09 14.50
N ARG A 426 -7.29 -22.85 14.14
CA ARG A 426 -7.13 -24.01 13.25
C ARG A 426 -6.94 -23.60 11.78
N LEU A 427 -7.36 -22.41 11.37
CA LEU A 427 -7.07 -21.93 10.01
C LEU A 427 -5.59 -21.50 9.95
N LEU A 428 -4.81 -22.20 9.13
CA LEU A 428 -3.40 -21.86 8.91
C LEU A 428 -3.25 -20.90 7.73
N SER A 429 -3.91 -21.22 6.62
CA SER A 429 -3.89 -20.40 5.41
C SER A 429 -5.17 -20.56 4.59
N ALA A 430 -5.48 -19.57 3.77
CA ALA A 430 -6.46 -19.67 2.69
C ALA A 430 -5.98 -18.84 1.52
N GLU A 431 -5.97 -19.38 0.31
CA GLU A 431 -5.53 -18.70 -0.90
C GLU A 431 -6.59 -18.85 -1.98
N VAL A 432 -6.89 -17.74 -2.66
CA VAL A 432 -7.71 -17.69 -3.87
C VAL A 432 -6.81 -17.16 -4.99
N ASN A 433 -6.43 -18.06 -5.89
CA ASN A 433 -5.42 -17.76 -6.91
C ASN A 433 -5.66 -18.55 -8.21
N PRO A 434 -6.18 -17.93 -9.29
CA PRO A 434 -6.53 -16.52 -9.38
C PRO A 434 -7.96 -16.23 -8.88
N MET A 435 -8.13 -15.04 -8.29
CA MET A 435 -9.40 -14.32 -8.22
C MET A 435 -9.58 -13.53 -9.53
N LEU A 436 -10.60 -13.88 -10.31
CA LEU A 436 -10.88 -13.26 -11.61
C LEU A 436 -11.82 -12.06 -11.42
N VAL A 437 -11.34 -10.85 -11.69
CA VAL A 437 -12.12 -9.61 -11.55
C VAL A 437 -12.59 -9.14 -12.90
N LEU A 438 -13.90 -9.22 -13.15
CA LEU A 438 -14.51 -8.80 -14.42
C LEU A 438 -14.66 -7.27 -14.49
N PRO A 439 -15.08 -6.72 -15.65
CA PRO A 439 -15.42 -5.30 -15.73
C PRO A 439 -16.47 -4.88 -14.69
N GLU A 440 -16.45 -3.61 -14.33
CA GLU A 440 -17.35 -3.01 -13.34
C GLU A 440 -18.82 -3.46 -13.48
N GLY A 441 -19.41 -3.90 -12.37
CA GLY A 441 -20.78 -4.40 -12.29
C GLY A 441 -20.96 -5.88 -12.65
N GLN A 442 -19.90 -6.60 -13.01
CA GLN A 442 -19.95 -8.03 -13.37
C GLN A 442 -19.37 -8.95 -12.30
N GLY A 443 -18.82 -8.40 -11.21
CA GLY A 443 -18.34 -9.14 -10.06
C GLY A 443 -16.91 -9.69 -10.18
N CYS A 444 -16.56 -10.55 -9.23
CA CYS A 444 -15.31 -11.31 -9.23
C CYS A 444 -15.57 -12.76 -8.82
N TYR A 445 -14.72 -13.69 -9.30
CA TYR A 445 -14.92 -15.13 -9.11
C TYR A 445 -13.58 -15.84 -8.86
N ALA A 446 -13.52 -16.63 -7.79
CA ALA A 446 -12.43 -17.56 -7.51
C ALA A 446 -12.39 -18.66 -8.58
N ALA A 447 -11.31 -18.72 -9.34
CA ALA A 447 -11.07 -19.81 -10.30
C ALA A 447 -10.43 -21.03 -9.64
N ASP A 448 -9.69 -20.80 -8.55
CA ASP A 448 -9.03 -21.82 -7.74
C ASP A 448 -9.00 -21.34 -6.29
N ALA A 449 -9.00 -22.29 -5.36
CA ALA A 449 -8.80 -22.00 -3.95
C ALA A 449 -8.18 -23.16 -3.18
N VAL A 450 -7.32 -22.81 -2.24
CA VAL A 450 -6.70 -23.73 -1.27
C VAL A 450 -6.99 -23.22 0.12
N VAL A 451 -7.34 -24.11 1.05
CA VAL A 451 -7.51 -23.79 2.47
C VAL A 451 -6.71 -24.82 3.25
N GLU A 452 -5.82 -24.38 4.13
CA GLU A 452 -5.07 -25.28 5.02
C GLU A 452 -5.54 -25.13 6.46
N VAL A 453 -5.79 -26.27 7.10
CA VAL A 453 -6.19 -26.33 8.50
C VAL A 453 -5.20 -27.17 9.30
N ALA A 454 -4.98 -26.80 10.55
CA ALA A 454 -4.23 -27.64 11.48
C ALA A 454 -4.97 -28.97 11.67
N GLY A 455 -4.22 -30.07 11.50
CA GLY A 455 -4.68 -31.42 11.83
C GLY A 455 -5.11 -31.48 13.29
N GLY A 456 -6.26 -32.11 13.54
CA GLY A 456 -6.84 -32.29 14.88
C GLY A 456 -6.04 -33.23 15.78
#